data_AF-A0A377LUW5-F1
#
_entry.id   AF-A0A377LUW5-F1
#
_cell.length_a   1.000
_cell.length_b   1.000
_cell.length_c   1.000
_cell.angle_alpha   90.00
_cell.angle_beta   90.00
_cell.angle_gamma   90.00
#
_symmetry.space_group_name_H-M   'P 1'
#
loop_
_entity.id
_entity.type
_entity.pdbx_description
1 polymer ?
#
loop_
_entity_poly.entity_id
_entity_poly.type
_entity_poly.pdbx_seq_one_letter_code
_entity_poly.pdbx_strand_id
1 'polypeptide(L)' 'MTYRYREEKGFIASVVIDNNTFTGRQLRALYEREFPDQDTLRAAKRFTRIALKPYLGGKPLKSRELFRQFMPKR' A
#
# COMPACT_ATOMS: atom_id res chain seq x y z
N MET A 1 -9.23 -10.34 -12.75
CA MET A 1 -8.27 -11.15 -11.96
C MET A 1 -7.58 -10.28 -10.93
N THR A 2 -7.52 -10.73 -9.68
CA THR A 2 -6.90 -10.02 -8.55
C THR A 2 -5.73 -10.81 -7.99
N TYR A 3 -4.81 -10.12 -7.35
CA TYR A 3 -3.60 -10.68 -6.76
C TYR A 3 -3.51 -10.31 -5.29
N ARG A 4 -3.11 -11.25 -4.46
CA ARG A 4 -2.91 -11.04 -3.02
C ARG A 4 -1.43 -10.97 -2.72
N TYR A 5 -1.02 -9.91 -2.03
CA TYR A 5 0.33 -9.77 -1.50
C TYR A 5 0.52 -10.70 -0.30
N ARG A 6 1.59 -11.50 -0.36
CA ARG A 6 2.11 -12.28 0.75
C ARG A 6 3.51 -11.80 1.04
N GLU A 7 3.74 -11.43 2.29
CA GLU A 7 5.05 -11.07 2.80
C GLU A 7 6.08 -12.16 2.43
N GLU A 8 7.26 -11.75 1.99
CA GLU A 8 8.35 -12.61 1.48
C GLU A 8 8.02 -13.48 0.25
N LYS A 9 6.77 -13.52 -0.22
CA LYS A 9 6.32 -14.40 -1.33
C LYS A 9 5.77 -13.65 -2.55
N GLY A 10 5.67 -12.33 -2.48
CA GLY A 10 5.21 -11.49 -3.57
C GLY A 10 3.69 -11.57 -3.80
N PHE A 11 3.27 -11.42 -5.06
CA PHE A 11 1.86 -11.35 -5.45
C PHE A 11 1.40 -12.68 -6.07
N ILE A 12 0.33 -13.26 -5.53
CA ILE A 12 -0.23 -14.54 -6.00
C ILE A 12 -1.68 -14.30 -6.44
N ALA A 13 -2.08 -14.86 -7.58
CA ALA A 13 -3.46 -14.77 -8.06
C ALA A 13 -4.43 -15.31 -6.99
N SER A 14 -5.48 -14.55 -6.69
CA SER A 14 -6.41 -14.84 -5.60
C SER A 14 -7.75 -14.19 -5.87
N VAL A 15 -8.83 -14.88 -5.51
CA VAL A 15 -10.20 -14.36 -5.51
C VAL A 15 -10.61 -13.76 -4.16
N VAL A 16 -9.80 -13.97 -3.10
CA VAL A 16 -10.02 -13.35 -1.79
C VAL A 16 -9.80 -11.84 -1.89
N ILE A 17 -10.76 -11.05 -1.40
CA ILE A 17 -10.71 -9.60 -1.37
C ILE A 17 -10.47 -9.12 0.08
N ASP A 18 -9.31 -8.52 0.30
CA ASP A 18 -8.87 -7.97 1.58
C ASP A 18 -7.90 -6.78 1.38
N ASN A 19 -7.32 -6.27 2.47
CA ASN A 19 -6.34 -5.18 2.43
C ASN A 19 -5.03 -5.53 1.69
N ASN A 20 -4.76 -6.81 1.45
CA ASN A 20 -3.59 -7.28 0.72
C ASN A 20 -3.93 -7.57 -0.74
N THR A 21 -5.12 -7.21 -1.20
CA THR A 21 -5.58 -7.46 -2.57
C THR A 21 -5.27 -6.28 -3.48
N PHE A 22 -4.80 -6.58 -4.69
CA PHE A 22 -4.39 -5.63 -5.72
C PHE A 22 -4.85 -6.10 -7.11
N THR A 23 -5.21 -5.17 -7.97
CA THR A 23 -5.52 -5.46 -9.38
C THR A 23 -4.24 -5.47 -10.22
N GLY A 24 -4.24 -6.12 -11.38
CA GLY A 24 -3.09 -6.09 -12.30
C GLY A 24 -2.70 -4.67 -12.72
N ARG A 25 -3.69 -3.78 -12.89
CA ARG A 25 -3.47 -2.35 -13.16
C ARG A 25 -2.70 -1.68 -12.02
N GLN A 26 -3.09 -1.93 -10.77
CA GLN A 26 -2.39 -1.39 -9.60
C GLN A 26 -0.96 -1.91 -9.48
N LEU A 27 -0.72 -3.20 -9.81
CA LEU A 27 0.63 -3.77 -9.83
C LEU A 27 1.51 -3.14 -10.92
N ARG A 28 0.96 -2.88 -12.11
CA ARG A 28 1.68 -2.18 -13.17
C ARG A 28 2.05 -0.76 -12.76
N ALA A 29 1.12 -0.01 -12.16
CA ALA A 29 1.38 1.33 -11.61
C ALA A 29 2.49 1.30 -10.53
N LEU A 30 2.52 0.28 -9.67
CA LEU A 30 3.59 0.08 -8.68
C LEU A 30 4.96 -0.17 -9.33
N TYR A 31 4.99 -0.94 -10.42
CA TYR A 31 6.21 -1.22 -11.18
C TYR A 31 6.73 0.03 -11.92
N GLU A 32 5.84 0.73 -12.62
CA GLU A 32 6.14 1.97 -13.36
C GLU A 32 6.44 3.15 -12.44
N ARG A 33 6.00 3.08 -11.17
CA ARG A 33 6.06 4.17 -10.17
C ARG A 33 5.29 5.42 -10.60
N GLU A 34 4.26 5.23 -11.42
CA GLU A 34 3.36 6.27 -11.90
C GLU A 34 1.95 6.02 -11.36
N PHE A 35 1.31 7.07 -10.82
CA PHE A 35 0.00 6.97 -10.16
C PHE A 35 -0.95 8.02 -10.75
N PRO A 36 -1.47 7.79 -11.98
CA PRO A 36 -2.24 8.80 -12.73
C PRO A 36 -3.63 9.07 -12.13
N ASP A 37 -4.11 8.24 -11.20
CA ASP A 37 -5.45 8.34 -10.63
C ASP A 37 -5.48 8.01 -9.13
N GLN A 38 -6.61 8.32 -8.48
CA GLN A 38 -6.76 8.08 -7.05
C GLN A 38 -6.75 6.59 -6.68
N ASP A 39 -7.15 5.69 -7.57
CA ASP A 39 -7.17 4.24 -7.30
C ASP A 39 -5.73 3.71 -7.16
N THR A 40 -4.90 4.00 -8.15
CA THR A 40 -3.47 3.62 -8.18
C THR A 40 -2.70 4.27 -7.02
N LEU A 41 -2.97 5.53 -6.69
CA LEU A 41 -2.35 6.22 -5.56
C LEU A 41 -2.73 5.58 -4.20
N ARG A 42 -4.02 5.25 -4.01
CA ARG A 42 -4.48 4.56 -2.79
C ARG A 42 -3.89 3.17 -2.67
N ALA A 43 -3.78 2.44 -3.78
CA ALA A 43 -3.14 1.13 -3.82
C ALA A 43 -1.65 1.22 -3.46
N ALA A 44 -0.94 2.21 -4.01
CA ALA A 44 0.47 2.44 -3.70
C ALA A 44 0.71 2.73 -2.22
N LYS A 45 -0.09 3.61 -1.63
CA LYS A 45 -0.06 3.90 -0.19
C LYS A 45 -0.33 2.66 0.67
N ARG A 46 -1.27 1.81 0.25
CA ARG A 46 -1.61 0.58 0.96
C ARG A 46 -0.46 -0.41 0.91
N PHE A 47 0.08 -0.67 -0.29
CA PHE A 47 1.18 -1.59 -0.50
C PHE A 47 2.44 -1.18 0.26
N THR A 48 2.88 0.07 0.10
CA THR A 48 4.10 0.57 0.77
C THR A 48 4.00 0.48 2.29
N ARG A 49 2.83 0.75 2.87
CA ARG A 49 2.61 0.58 4.31
C ARG A 49 2.74 -0.88 4.76
N ILE A 50 2.24 -1.83 3.98
CA ILE A 50 2.34 -3.26 4.28
C ILE A 50 3.80 -3.72 4.12
N ALA A 51 4.44 -3.40 3.00
CA ALA A 51 5.79 -3.82 2.68
C ALA A 51 6.85 -3.22 3.63
N LEU A 52 6.67 -2.00 4.11
CA LEU A 52 7.60 -1.36 5.05
C LEU A 52 7.38 -1.79 6.51
N LYS A 53 6.20 -2.29 6.88
CA LYS A 53 5.86 -2.63 8.26
C LYS A 53 6.87 -3.56 8.94
N PRO A 54 7.39 -4.63 8.30
CA PRO A 54 8.35 -5.53 8.94
C PRO A 54 9.67 -4.83 9.30
N TYR A 55 10.10 -3.89 8.47
CA TYR A 55 11.35 -3.13 8.64
C TYR A 55 11.27 -2.03 9.72
N LEU A 56 10.07 -1.70 10.20
CA LEU A 56 9.88 -0.67 11.24
C LEU A 56 9.90 -1.23 12.67
N GLY A 57 10.01 -2.56 12.83
CA GLY A 57 10.10 -3.20 14.15
C GLY A 57 8.91 -2.91 15.08
N GLY A 58 7.72 -2.69 14.50
CA GLY A 58 6.50 -2.40 15.26
C GLY A 58 6.39 -0.98 15.84
N LYS A 59 7.43 -0.16 15.74
CA LYS A 59 7.40 1.23 16.23
C LYS A 59 6.58 2.11 15.29
N PRO A 60 5.64 2.93 15.80
CA PRO A 60 4.93 3.88 14.97
C PRO A 60 5.89 4.97 14.45
N LEU A 61 5.65 5.46 13.22
CA LEU A 61 6.40 6.57 12.66
C LEU A 61 5.96 7.89 13.32
N LYS A 62 6.80 8.47 14.18
CA LYS A 62 6.54 9.77 14.85
C LYS A 62 6.24 10.91 13.86
N SER A 63 6.83 10.88 12.67
CA SER A 63 6.52 11.85 11.61
C SER A 63 5.03 11.90 11.24
N ARG A 64 4.27 10.80 11.45
CA ARG A 64 2.81 10.78 11.25
C ARG A 64 2.05 11.63 12.26
N GLU A 65 2.58 11.81 13.47
CA GLU A 65 1.95 12.64 14.50
C GLU A 65 1.98 14.11 14.11
N LEU A 66 3.05 14.57 13.46
CA LEU A 66 3.16 15.93 12.93
C LEU A 66 2.02 16.24 11.95
N PHE A 67 1.71 15.34 11.02
CA PHE A 67 0.58 15.54 10.10
C PHE A 67 -0.76 15.58 10.83
N ARG A 68 -0.94 14.83 11.93
CA ARG A 68 -2.18 14.87 12.72
C ARG A 68 -2.32 16.17 13.49
N GLN A 69 -1.22 16.74 13.95
CA GLN A 69 -1.19 17.96 14.76
C GLN A 69 -1.31 19.22 13.91
N PHE A 70 -0.66 19.25 12.74
CA PHE A 70 -0.47 20.49 11.96
C PHE A 70 -1.28 20.58 10.67
N MET A 71 -1.86 19.47 10.17
CA MET A 71 -2.71 19.55 8.97
C MET A 71 -4.18 19.80 9.35
N PRO A 72 -4.90 20.64 8.58
CA PRO A 72 -6.34 20.79 8.75
C PRO A 72 -7.04 19.44 8.62
N LYS A 73 -7.99 19.15 9.51
CA LYS A 73 -8.88 18.00 9.33
C LYS A 73 -9.63 18.21 8.01
N ARG A 74 -9.42 17.30 7.07
CA ARG A 74 -10.23 17.18 5.85
C ARG A 74 -11.59 16.58 6.18
#